data_AF-A0A3D4WZU9-F1
#
_entry.id   AF-A0A3D4WZU9-F1
#
_cell.length_a   1.000
_cell.length_b   1.000
_cell.length_c   1.000
_cell.angle_alpha   90.00
_cell.angle_beta   90.00
_cell.angle_gamma   90.00
#
_symmetry.space_group_name_H-M   'P 1'
#
loop_
_entity.id
_entity.type
_entity.pdbx_description
1 polymer ?
#
loop_
_entity_poly.entity_id
_entity_poly.type
_entity_poly.pdbx_seq_one_letter_code
_entity_poly.pdbx_strand_id
1 'polypeptide(L)'
;MGERMLRGSRLGAVSYESDRNTELAPRQSREYLCANGHQFEVPFAVDAEVPATWECKFDGSVARLVDGNEPEQKKTKPPRTHWDMLLERRSVEELEEILNERLQEVRTRRGR
;
A
#
# COMPACT_ATOMS: atom_id res chain seq x y z
N MET A 1 6.98 -24.85 45.89
CA MET A 1 6.46 -23.47 45.76
C MET A 1 7.59 -22.60 45.27
N GLY A 2 7.63 -22.29 43.98
CA GLY A 2 8.60 -21.36 43.44
C GLY A 2 7.98 -19.97 43.37
N GLU A 3 8.20 -19.14 44.37
CA GLU A 3 7.94 -17.70 44.28
C GLU A 3 8.89 -17.10 43.24
N ARG A 4 8.47 -17.08 41.97
CA ARG A 4 9.12 -16.24 40.95
C ARG A 4 8.28 -14.97 40.80
N MET A 5 8.83 -13.86 41.28
CA MET A 5 8.24 -12.54 41.09
C MET A 5 8.05 -12.26 39.60
N LEU A 6 6.83 -11.88 39.21
CA LEU A 6 6.51 -11.44 37.87
C LEU A 6 7.13 -10.06 37.64
N ARG A 7 8.13 -9.98 36.76
CA ARG A 7 8.72 -8.71 36.33
C ARG A 7 8.25 -8.43 34.90
N GLY A 8 7.46 -7.37 34.73
CA GLY A 8 7.11 -6.87 33.39
C GLY A 8 8.28 -6.12 32.77
N SER A 9 8.61 -6.43 31.53
CA SER A 9 9.45 -5.58 30.68
C SER A 9 8.69 -5.21 29.42
N ARG A 10 8.81 -3.96 28.98
CA ARG A 10 8.29 -3.49 27.68
C ARG A 10 9.32 -3.74 26.58
N LEU A 11 8.88 -3.91 25.34
CA LEU A 11 9.75 -3.89 24.18
C LEU A 11 10.25 -2.46 23.95
N GLY A 12 11.52 -2.22 24.24
CA GLY A 12 12.18 -0.91 24.06
C GLY A 12 13.44 -0.79 24.91
N ALA A 13 14.36 0.09 24.51
CA ALA A 13 15.56 0.43 25.27
C ALA A 13 15.35 1.76 26.03
N VAL A 14 16.01 1.91 27.18
CA VAL A 14 16.07 3.19 27.90
C VAL A 14 17.50 3.69 27.84
N SER A 15 17.73 4.84 27.20
CA SER A 15 19.02 5.55 27.23
C SER A 15 19.03 6.57 28.38
N TYR A 16 20.23 6.86 28.88
CA TYR A 16 20.47 7.88 29.91
C TYR A 16 21.20 9.11 29.33
N GLU A 17 21.16 9.27 28.01
CA GLU A 17 21.77 10.40 27.32
C GLU A 17 21.03 11.70 27.65
N SER A 18 21.78 12.79 27.85
CA SER A 18 21.20 14.09 28.16
C SER A 18 20.90 14.87 26.87
N ASP A 19 19.69 15.41 26.78
CA ASP A 19 19.26 16.25 25.63
C ASP A 19 19.76 17.71 25.71
N ARG A 20 20.61 18.03 26.69
CA ARG A 20 21.09 19.40 26.94
C ARG A 20 22.33 19.67 26.09
N ASN A 21 22.33 20.78 25.36
CA ASN A 21 23.42 21.26 24.50
C ASN A 21 23.76 20.37 23.29
N THR A 22 22.82 19.55 22.84
CA THR A 22 22.98 18.78 21.60
C THR A 22 22.61 19.65 20.41
N GLU A 23 23.53 19.78 19.45
CA GLU A 23 23.23 20.41 18.17
C GLU A 23 22.32 19.49 17.35
N LEU A 24 21.18 20.01 16.90
CA LEU A 24 20.27 19.25 16.05
C LEU A 24 20.90 19.08 14.67
N ALA A 25 20.79 17.86 14.13
CA ALA A 25 21.21 17.58 12.78
C ALA A 25 20.45 18.49 11.77
N PRO A 26 21.13 18.95 10.71
CA PRO A 26 20.50 19.81 9.72
C PRO A 26 19.36 19.06 9.02
N ARG A 27 18.20 19.70 8.94
CA ARG A 27 16.98 19.15 8.35
C ARG A 27 16.42 20.04 7.24
N GLN A 28 15.82 19.42 6.24
CA GLN A 28 15.02 20.03 5.20
C GLN A 28 13.58 19.57 5.35
N SER A 29 12.62 20.41 5.01
CA SER A 29 11.23 20.02 5.02
C SER A 29 10.69 19.87 3.60
N ARG A 30 9.85 18.86 3.41
CA ARG A 30 9.34 18.46 2.10
C ARG A 30 7.84 18.27 2.16
N GLU A 31 7.14 18.86 1.20
CA GLU A 31 5.68 18.84 1.14
C GLU A 31 5.17 17.71 0.25
N TYR A 32 4.17 16.98 0.76
CA TYR A 32 3.49 15.91 0.05
C TYR A 32 1.99 16.21 -0.04
N LEU A 33 1.38 15.78 -1.14
CA LEU A 33 -0.05 15.89 -1.41
C LEU A 33 -0.63 14.51 -1.73
N CYS A 34 -1.65 14.10 -0.98
CA CYS A 34 -2.35 12.82 -1.23
C CYS A 34 -3.48 12.96 -2.25
N ALA A 35 -3.95 11.82 -2.78
CA ALA A 35 -5.06 11.78 -3.74
C ALA A 35 -6.38 12.36 -3.19
N ASN A 36 -6.55 12.37 -1.87
CA ASN A 36 -7.71 12.95 -1.18
C ASN A 36 -7.54 14.46 -0.89
N GLY A 37 -6.42 15.08 -1.30
CA GLY A 37 -6.16 16.51 -1.16
C GLY A 37 -5.52 16.93 0.17
N HIS A 38 -5.06 15.99 1.01
CA HIS A 38 -4.31 16.34 2.22
C HIS A 38 -2.89 16.77 1.85
N GLN A 39 -2.53 18.01 2.19
CA GLN A 39 -1.16 18.53 2.10
C GLN A 39 -0.48 18.49 3.47
N PHE A 40 0.74 17.96 3.53
CA PHE A 40 1.50 17.88 4.77
C PHE A 40 3.01 17.90 4.54
N GLU A 41 3.73 18.33 5.57
CA GLU A 41 5.17 18.49 5.57
C GLU A 41 5.84 17.36 6.34
N VAL A 42 6.93 16.81 5.78
CA VAL A 42 7.77 15.77 6.40
C VAL A 42 9.21 16.28 6.53
N PRO A 43 9.79 16.30 7.74
CA PRO A 43 11.18 16.68 7.92
C PRO A 43 12.12 15.52 7.57
N PHE A 44 13.07 15.78 6.68
CA PHE A 44 14.17 14.88 6.33
C PHE A 44 15.51 15.49 6.75
N ALA A 45 16.53 14.66 6.93
CA ALA A 45 17.90 15.17 7.04
C ALA A 45 18.32 15.83 5.71
N VAL A 46 19.22 16.81 5.75
CA VAL A 46 19.66 17.54 4.54
C VAL A 46 20.41 16.63 3.56
N ASP A 47 21.11 15.62 4.07
CA ASP A 47 21.86 14.62 3.32
C ASP A 47 21.02 13.41 2.87
N ALA A 48 19.76 13.33 3.31
CA ALA A 48 18.87 12.24 2.93
C ALA A 48 18.30 12.42 1.53
N GLU A 49 18.22 11.32 0.77
CA GLU A 49 17.50 11.28 -0.49
C GLU A 49 15.98 11.30 -0.22
N VAL A 50 15.30 12.32 -0.76
CA VAL A 50 13.88 12.53 -0.53
C VAL A 50 13.06 11.61 -1.45
N PRO A 51 12.21 10.73 -0.91
CA PRO A 51 11.41 9.83 -1.73
C PRO A 51 10.30 10.60 -2.46
N ALA A 52 9.98 10.19 -3.68
CA ALA A 52 8.92 10.79 -4.49
C ALA A 52 7.50 10.55 -3.93
N THR A 53 7.33 9.52 -3.11
CA THR A 53 6.06 9.17 -2.46
C THR A 53 6.23 8.93 -0.98
N TRP A 54 5.21 9.30 -0.20
CA TRP A 54 5.18 9.12 1.26
C TRP A 54 3.80 8.67 1.72
N GLU A 55 3.71 7.98 2.86
CA GLU A 55 2.43 7.60 3.45
C GLU A 55 1.75 8.81 4.11
N CYS A 56 0.52 9.08 3.72
CA CYS A 56 -0.26 10.17 4.29
C CYS A 56 -0.59 9.89 5.76
N LYS A 57 -0.21 10.82 6.64
CA LYS A 57 -0.46 10.73 8.09
C LYS A 57 -1.94 10.74 8.50
N PHE A 58 -2.85 11.14 7.59
CA PHE A 58 -4.28 11.27 7.89
C PHE A 58 -5.11 10.07 7.46
N ASP A 59 -4.80 9.49 6.29
CA ASP A 59 -5.61 8.44 5.67
C ASP A 59 -4.82 7.20 5.23
N GLY A 60 -3.49 7.19 5.43
CA GLY A 60 -2.61 6.09 5.03
C GLY A 60 -2.44 5.93 3.52
N SER A 61 -3.03 6.83 2.72
CA SER A 61 -2.90 6.78 1.26
C SER A 61 -1.51 7.23 0.80
N VAL A 62 -1.14 6.86 -0.43
CA VAL A 62 0.13 7.28 -1.02
C VAL A 62 0.05 8.75 -1.44
N ALA A 63 0.84 9.59 -0.80
CA ALA A 63 1.03 11.00 -1.13
C ALA A 63 2.24 11.19 -2.04
N ARG A 64 2.17 12.16 -2.95
CA ARG A 64 3.23 12.51 -3.90
C ARG A 64 3.92 13.80 -3.47
N LEU A 65 5.23 13.87 -3.69
CA LEU A 65 6.01 15.09 -3.42
C LEU A 65 5.54 16.23 -4.34
N VAL A 66 5.24 17.40 -3.76
CA VAL A 66 4.69 18.56 -4.49
C VAL A 66 5.71 19.14 -5.48
N ASP A 67 6.97 19.27 -5.05
CA ASP A 67 8.07 19.81 -5.85
C ASP A 67 8.88 18.73 -6.58
N GLY A 68 8.37 17.50 -6.63
CA GLY A 68 9.07 16.33 -7.15
C GLY A 68 8.75 16.02 -8.61
N ASN A 69 9.69 15.34 -9.28
CA ASN A 69 9.40 14.71 -10.56
C ASN A 69 8.39 13.57 -10.37
N GLU A 70 7.52 13.34 -11.37
CA GLU A 70 6.51 12.29 -11.26
C GLU A 70 7.20 10.92 -11.12
N PRO A 71 6.86 10.12 -10.10
CA PRO A 71 7.52 8.84 -9.90
C PRO A 71 7.25 7.92 -11.09
N GLU A 72 8.31 7.29 -11.61
CA GLU A 72 8.20 6.33 -12.69
C GLU A 72 7.33 5.14 -12.20
N GLN A 73 6.19 4.95 -12.85
CA GLN A 73 5.28 3.87 -12.50
C GLN A 73 5.95 2.52 -12.81
N LYS A 74 6.40 1.83 -11.77
CA LYS A 74 6.86 0.46 -11.88
C LYS A 74 5.68 -0.39 -12.37
N LYS A 75 5.80 -0.97 -13.56
CA LYS A 75 4.82 -1.91 -14.10
C LYS A 75 4.76 -3.13 -13.18
N THR A 76 3.76 -3.19 -12.31
CA THR A 76 3.47 -4.37 -11.49
C THR A 76 2.73 -5.39 -12.33
N LYS A 77 3.01 -6.68 -12.10
CA LYS A 77 2.18 -7.73 -12.68
C LYS A 77 0.81 -7.67 -12.02
N PRO A 78 -0.30 -7.59 -12.79
CA PRO A 78 -1.62 -7.61 -12.20
C PRO A 78 -1.82 -8.89 -11.39
N PRO A 79 -2.57 -8.83 -10.28
CA PRO A 79 -2.90 -10.02 -9.52
C PRO A 79 -3.74 -10.97 -10.39
N ARG A 80 -3.59 -12.27 -10.12
CA ARG A 80 -4.35 -13.30 -10.84
C ARG A 80 -5.85 -13.10 -10.60
N THR A 81 -6.62 -13.06 -11.68
CA THR A 81 -8.07 -12.90 -11.64
C THR A 81 -8.77 -14.26 -11.71
N HIS A 82 -10.06 -14.31 -11.34
CA HIS A 82 -10.86 -15.54 -11.50
C HIS A 82 -10.96 -15.99 -12.97
N TRP A 83 -10.90 -15.03 -13.91
CA TRP A 83 -10.86 -15.33 -15.34
C TRP A 83 -9.57 -16.04 -15.73
N ASP A 84 -8.42 -15.57 -15.24
CA ASP A 84 -7.14 -16.24 -15.49
C ASP A 84 -7.17 -17.68 -14.96
N MET A 85 -7.72 -17.87 -13.76
CA MET A 85 -7.91 -19.20 -13.19
C MET A 85 -8.87 -20.08 -14.01
N LEU A 86 -9.83 -19.50 -14.73
CA LEU A 86 -10.76 -20.22 -15.60
C LEU A 86 -10.08 -20.66 -16.89
N LEU A 87 -9.30 -19.79 -17.51
CA LEU A 87 -8.55 -20.10 -18.73
C LEU A 87 -7.45 -21.14 -18.52
N GLU A 88 -6.99 -21.32 -17.29
CA GLU A 88 -6.02 -22.38 -16.95
C GLU A 88 -6.63 -23.79 -16.91
N ARG A 89 -7.95 -23.89 -16.76
CA ARG A 89 -8.68 -25.16 -16.64
C ARG A 89 -9.64 -25.43 -17.80
N ARG A 90 -9.99 -24.42 -18.59
CA ARG A 90 -10.89 -24.50 -19.74
C ARG A 90 -10.34 -23.74 -20.91
N SER A 91 -10.47 -24.31 -22.10
CA SER A 91 -10.18 -23.59 -23.34
C SER A 91 -11.29 -22.56 -23.63
N VAL A 92 -10.99 -21.60 -24.50
CA VAL A 92 -11.99 -20.61 -24.94
C VAL A 92 -13.15 -21.29 -25.66
N GLU A 93 -12.89 -22.36 -26.42
CA GLU A 93 -13.91 -23.13 -27.14
C GLU A 93 -14.92 -23.78 -26.18
N GLU A 94 -14.45 -24.42 -25.10
CA GLU A 94 -15.33 -24.99 -24.07
C GLU A 94 -16.22 -23.92 -23.40
N LEU A 95 -15.66 -22.72 -23.19
CA LEU A 95 -16.40 -21.61 -22.61
C LEU A 95 -17.49 -21.09 -23.56
N GLU A 96 -17.22 -21.12 -24.86
CA GLU A 96 -18.16 -20.71 -25.89
C GLU A 96 -19.32 -21.71 -26.04
N GLU A 97 -19.05 -23.01 -25.94
CA GLU A 97 -20.08 -24.04 -25.85
C GLU A 97 -20.99 -23.83 -24.63
N ILE A 98 -20.41 -23.66 -23.43
CA ILE A 98 -21.17 -23.40 -22.19
C ILE A 98 -21.99 -22.12 -22.31
N LEU A 99 -21.43 -21.06 -22.92
CA LEU A 99 -22.16 -19.81 -23.14
C LEU A 99 -23.38 -20.03 -24.05
N ASN A 100 -23.20 -20.79 -25.14
CA ASN A 100 -24.28 -21.10 -26.07
C ASN A 100 -25.40 -21.91 -25.40
N GLU A 101 -25.07 -22.93 -24.59
CA GLU A 101 -26.04 -23.68 -23.81
C GLU A 101 -26.88 -22.75 -22.90
N ARG A 102 -26.22 -21.86 -22.15
CA ARG A 102 -26.91 -20.91 -21.26
C ARG A 102 -27.76 -19.90 -22.01
N LEU A 103 -27.31 -19.44 -23.17
CA LEU A 103 -28.10 -18.54 -24.02
C LEU A 103 -29.37 -19.23 -24.53
N GLN A 104 -29.30 -20.52 -24.89
CA GLN A 104 -30.48 -21.27 -25.31
C GLN A 104 -31.49 -21.43 -24.17
N GLU A 105 -31.04 -21.77 -22.96
CA GLU A 105 -31.90 -21.82 -21.76
C GLU A 105 -32.60 -20.48 -21.48
N VAL A 106 -31.88 -19.37 -21.61
CA VAL A 106 -32.47 -18.04 -21.40
C VAL A 106 -33.50 -17.72 -22.49
N ARG A 107 -33.24 -18.07 -23.75
CA ARG A 107 -34.16 -17.86 -24.87
C ARG A 107 -35.43 -18.69 -24.72
N THR A 108 -35.32 -19.97 -24.35
CA THR A 108 -36.49 -20.82 -24.10
C THR A 108 -37.31 -20.32 -22.91
N ARG A 109 -36.68 -19.79 -21.86
CA ARG A 109 -37.39 -19.16 -20.74
C ARG A 109 -38.09 -17.85 -21.11
N ARG A 110 -37.54 -17.07 -22.05
CA ARG A 110 -38.13 -15.79 -22.51
C ARG A 110 -39.20 -15.94 -23.58
N GLY A 111 -39.17 -17.03 -24.35
CA GLY A 111 -40.20 -17.36 -25.34
C GLY A 111 -41.45 -18.02 -24.75
N ARG A 112 -41.49 -18.20 -23.44
CA ARG A 112 -42.62 -18.68 -22.65
C ARG A 112 -43.21 -17.51 -21.86
#